data_AF-A0A1U7CN06-F1
#
_entry.id   AF-A0A1U7CN06-F1
#
_cell.length_a   1.000
_cell.length_b   1.000
_cell.length_c   1.000
_cell.angle_alpha   90.00
_cell.angle_beta   90.00
_cell.angle_gamma   90.00
#
_symmetry.space_group_name_H-M   'P 1'
#
loop_
_entity.id
_entity.type
_entity.pdbx_description
1 polymer ?
#
loop_
_entity_poly.entity_id
_entity_poly.type
_entity_poly.pdbx_seq_one_letter_code
_entity_poly.pdbx_strand_id
1 'polypeptide(L)'
;MIKVFTAGGRDASRFGGSWAGLIALLVFCLQLQGYVQAQAPKPQPPATKPDAPSQPTPPGGGGEEPKADEDDDAAKQPPVDPSETQKGASLEVFLDPNAVAQLDLKKFKELKSPRGTTPADVTQAKQDAGQLKVMAGDPLVPVDPRVITAVIDDVVAKLTNHKNIEANLDPEGAKPKPEDAKAIQDATQSLLEPIFLARSAKNVQFQTQFNRILAQRLEPVLKNHLIPRIQAMIILAQSGNVDAYKIFLAEIKNPTQTVWVKLWAFRGLTNIKQLTNKLSTSQEMDAAKAVSDQLVKNQEWPWPVQFRGLEALATLRQGFLTTSPKTADMAATTFQYLINGELRKEVRAEAALALGLMQITTVVPKYNVATAAHAAAQLAAEIGDQIAKGFTENKLYAQKLTTMLMGPVLQAFEGRAGLRESGFLNSPLLTNKADVQKYIDAIRPVTKAAIDLVGGPAGQAKARNDELTARVAALKDFLAKNPPASAELFQGGPQLPAPAAAVAGDDQNKAEQKGQPKEKGDPVQADASKGRGKQ
;
A
#
# COMPACT_ATOMS: atom_id res chain seq x y z
N MET A 1 -0.54 -10.33 -16.17
CA MET A 1 0.83 -10.18 -15.64
C MET A 1 1.01 -8.72 -15.25
N ILE A 2 1.31 -8.42 -13.98
CA ILE A 2 1.51 -7.05 -13.49
C ILE A 2 2.86 -7.00 -12.79
N LYS A 3 3.64 -5.96 -13.12
CA LYS A 3 5.00 -5.73 -12.65
C LYS A 3 4.99 -4.70 -11.53
N VAL A 4 5.61 -5.02 -10.40
CA VAL A 4 5.75 -4.11 -9.25
C VAL A 4 7.23 -3.92 -8.98
N PHE A 5 7.66 -2.66 -8.87
CA PHE A 5 9.04 -2.33 -8.56
C PHE A 5 9.22 -2.34 -7.04
N THR A 6 10.20 -3.09 -6.56
CA THR A 6 10.59 -3.07 -5.14
C THR A 6 12.07 -2.80 -5.03
N ALA A 7 12.50 -2.06 -4.00
CA ALA A 7 13.92 -2.01 -3.64
C ALA A 7 14.37 -3.45 -3.35
N GLY A 8 15.28 -3.95 -4.16
CA GLY A 8 15.59 -5.36 -4.32
C GLY A 8 16.58 -5.90 -3.31
N GLY A 9 16.32 -7.16 -2.92
CA GLY A 9 17.31 -8.16 -2.55
C GLY A 9 17.40 -9.22 -3.67
N ARG A 10 18.54 -9.91 -3.77
CA ARG A 10 18.92 -10.83 -4.86
C ARG A 10 17.88 -11.93 -5.14
N ASP A 11 17.53 -12.11 -6.41
CA ASP A 11 17.94 -13.27 -7.23
C ASP A 11 17.72 -13.00 -8.72
N ALA A 12 18.67 -13.41 -9.55
CA ALA A 12 18.67 -13.19 -10.99
C ALA A 12 18.44 -14.52 -11.72
N SER A 13 17.35 -14.62 -12.48
CA SER A 13 17.25 -15.58 -13.58
C SER A 13 16.79 -14.86 -14.84
N ARG A 14 17.65 -14.92 -15.86
CA ARG A 14 17.45 -14.39 -17.21
C ARG A 14 16.26 -15.08 -17.87
N PHE A 15 15.29 -14.32 -18.35
CA PHE A 15 14.42 -14.72 -19.46
C PHE A 15 14.18 -13.52 -20.38
N GLY A 16 14.48 -13.72 -21.66
CA GLY A 16 14.28 -12.75 -22.74
C GLY A 16 12.84 -12.72 -23.26
N GLY A 17 12.51 -11.63 -23.95
CA GLY A 17 11.26 -11.42 -24.68
C GLY A 17 10.52 -10.15 -24.24
N SER A 18 10.15 -9.31 -25.20
CA SER A 18 9.54 -7.97 -25.05
C SER A 18 8.26 -7.94 -24.19
N TRP A 19 8.27 -7.17 -23.08
CA TRP A 19 7.13 -6.95 -22.16
C TRP A 19 7.21 -5.54 -21.51
N ALA A 20 7.56 -4.50 -22.28
CA ALA A 20 7.82 -3.14 -21.77
C ALA A 20 6.57 -2.26 -21.58
N GLY A 21 5.46 -2.52 -22.27
CA GLY A 21 4.28 -1.61 -22.28
C GLY A 21 3.48 -1.53 -20.98
N LEU A 22 3.27 -2.66 -20.30
CA LEU A 22 2.52 -2.72 -19.04
C LEU A 22 3.25 -2.04 -17.86
N ILE A 23 4.55 -1.77 -18.02
CA ILE A 23 5.42 -1.17 -17.00
C ILE A 23 5.12 0.32 -16.79
N ALA A 24 4.94 1.09 -17.88
CA ALA A 24 4.80 2.54 -17.79
C ALA A 24 3.50 2.97 -17.07
N LEU A 25 2.40 2.26 -17.31
CA LEU A 25 1.09 2.56 -16.72
C LEU A 25 1.06 2.32 -15.20
N LEU A 26 1.76 1.28 -14.73
CA LEU A 26 1.80 0.90 -13.31
C LEU A 26 2.81 1.72 -12.50
N VAL A 27 3.96 2.05 -13.09
CA VAL A 27 4.93 2.99 -12.49
C VAL A 27 4.29 4.36 -12.29
N PHE A 28 3.50 4.84 -13.25
CA PHE A 28 2.76 6.10 -13.11
C PHE A 28 1.66 6.02 -12.02
N CYS A 29 0.92 4.91 -11.94
CA CYS A 29 -0.06 4.68 -10.86
C CYS A 29 0.56 4.60 -9.46
N LEU A 30 1.81 4.16 -9.35
CA LEU A 30 2.60 4.16 -8.11
C LEU A 30 3.22 5.55 -7.83
N GLN A 31 3.68 6.28 -8.84
CA GLN A 31 4.24 7.64 -8.69
C GLN A 31 3.20 8.70 -8.33
N LEU A 32 1.94 8.53 -8.74
CA LEU A 32 0.81 9.38 -8.27
C LEU A 32 0.61 9.32 -6.74
N GLN A 33 1.18 8.33 -6.04
CA GLN A 33 1.10 8.22 -4.57
C GLN A 33 2.03 9.22 -3.85
N GLY A 34 3.10 9.70 -4.50
CA GLY A 34 4.05 10.64 -3.91
C GLY A 34 3.53 12.08 -3.78
N TYR A 35 2.52 12.46 -4.56
CA TYR A 35 1.95 13.81 -4.53
C TYR A 35 0.89 14.03 -3.42
N VAL A 36 0.47 12.97 -2.71
CA VAL A 36 -0.57 13.05 -1.66
C VAL A 36 0.00 13.33 -0.27
N GLN A 37 1.32 13.40 -0.10
CA GLN A 37 1.91 14.00 1.11
C GLN A 37 1.72 15.53 1.04
N ALA A 38 0.62 16.00 1.62
CA ALA A 38 0.28 17.41 1.76
C ALA A 38 1.48 18.21 2.31
N GLN A 39 1.97 19.18 1.54
CA GLN A 39 2.77 20.25 2.08
C GLN A 39 1.92 20.96 3.14
N ALA A 40 2.37 20.92 4.40
CA ALA A 40 1.79 21.75 5.45
C ALA A 40 1.88 23.22 5.00
N PRO A 41 0.80 24.01 5.12
CA PRO A 41 0.86 25.43 4.78
C PRO A 41 1.86 26.12 5.72
N LYS A 42 2.80 26.87 5.14
CA LYS A 42 3.68 27.76 5.91
C LYS A 42 2.79 28.77 6.68
N PRO A 43 3.06 29.03 7.97
CA PRO A 43 2.32 30.04 8.71
C PRO A 43 2.51 31.41 8.05
N GLN A 44 1.41 32.05 7.68
CA GLN A 44 1.41 33.45 7.29
C GLN A 44 1.74 34.32 8.51
N PRO A 45 2.62 35.32 8.39
CA PRO A 45 2.86 36.27 9.46
C PRO A 45 1.60 37.13 9.70
N PRO A 46 1.34 37.54 10.95
CA PRO A 46 0.12 38.27 11.31
C PRO A 46 0.06 39.64 10.63
N ALA A 47 -1.16 40.01 10.22
CA ALA A 47 -1.49 41.29 9.59
C ALA A 47 -1.23 42.47 10.55
N THR A 48 -0.45 43.44 10.08
CA THR A 48 -0.24 44.75 10.70
C THR A 48 -1.48 45.64 10.53
N LYS A 49 -1.91 46.29 11.64
CA LYS A 49 -2.94 47.35 11.65
C LYS A 49 -2.37 48.71 11.19
N PRO A 50 -3.22 49.64 10.72
CA PRO A 50 -2.80 50.88 10.06
C PRO A 50 -2.74 52.13 10.97
N ASP A 51 -2.11 53.17 10.40
CA ASP A 51 -2.17 54.63 10.67
C ASP A 51 -1.02 55.32 11.48
N ALA A 52 -0.08 55.90 10.70
CA ALA A 52 0.50 57.27 10.62
C ALA A 52 0.57 58.20 11.88
N PRO A 53 1.44 59.25 11.94
CA PRO A 53 2.14 59.95 10.84
C PRO A 53 3.65 60.30 11.08
N SER A 54 4.21 60.97 10.06
CA SER A 54 5.61 61.19 9.69
C SER A 54 6.44 62.24 10.48
N GLN A 55 7.77 62.07 10.38
CA GLN A 55 8.90 63.03 10.45
C GLN A 55 9.37 63.58 11.82
N PRO A 56 10.64 64.06 11.99
CA PRO A 56 11.70 64.32 10.99
C PRO A 56 13.11 63.74 11.29
N THR A 57 13.93 63.62 10.25
CA THR A 57 15.39 63.38 10.29
C THR A 57 16.16 64.61 10.81
N PRO A 58 17.32 64.45 11.47
CA PRO A 58 18.54 65.14 11.00
C PRO A 58 19.83 64.27 11.26
N PRO A 59 21.08 64.73 11.00
CA PRO A 59 21.94 64.12 9.97
C PRO A 59 23.32 63.64 10.47
N GLY A 60 24.01 62.84 9.65
CA GLY A 60 25.48 62.95 9.50
C GLY A 60 26.37 61.89 10.17
N GLY A 61 27.39 61.48 9.40
CA GLY A 61 28.57 60.72 9.81
C GLY A 61 28.41 59.22 9.61
N GLY A 62 29.13 58.51 8.74
CA GLY A 62 30.43 58.75 8.14
C GLY A 62 31.28 57.51 8.38
N GLY A 63 31.55 56.73 7.32
CA GLY A 63 32.66 55.77 7.22
C GLY A 63 32.61 54.52 8.10
N GLU A 64 32.44 53.36 7.48
CA GLU A 64 33.42 52.25 7.49
C GLU A 64 32.85 51.05 6.72
N GLU A 65 33.55 50.65 5.66
CA GLU A 65 33.38 49.35 5.00
C GLU A 65 33.87 48.23 5.93
N PRO A 66 33.12 47.13 6.06
CA PRO A 66 33.71 45.85 6.39
C PRO A 66 33.55 44.88 5.23
N LYS A 67 34.72 44.58 4.64
CA LYS A 67 35.21 43.32 4.10
C LYS A 67 34.21 42.19 3.88
N ALA A 68 34.22 41.71 2.63
CA ALA A 68 33.77 40.38 2.25
C ALA A 68 34.61 39.33 2.99
N ASP A 69 33.95 38.54 3.83
CA ASP A 69 34.44 37.24 4.26
C ASP A 69 33.82 36.18 3.35
N GLU A 70 34.72 35.52 2.62
CA GLU A 70 34.53 34.22 2.00
C GLU A 70 34.30 33.18 3.10
N ASP A 71 33.16 32.48 3.05
CA ASP A 71 33.04 31.07 3.44
C ASP A 71 31.59 30.63 3.19
N ASP A 72 31.30 30.26 1.95
CA ASP A 72 30.07 29.55 1.59
C ASP A 72 30.41 28.37 0.67
N ASP A 73 31.30 27.50 1.17
CA ASP A 73 31.55 26.18 0.58
C ASP A 73 30.57 25.16 1.18
N ALA A 74 29.27 25.46 1.06
CA ALA A 74 28.21 24.47 1.20
C ALA A 74 28.26 23.56 -0.03
N ALA A 75 29.04 22.48 0.11
CA ALA A 75 29.16 21.39 -0.86
C ALA A 75 27.81 21.08 -1.53
N LYS A 76 27.65 21.55 -2.77
CA LYS A 76 26.58 21.13 -3.66
C LYS A 76 26.69 19.62 -3.81
N GLN A 77 25.81 18.88 -3.14
CA GLN A 77 25.64 17.47 -3.44
C GLN A 77 25.34 17.37 -4.94
N PRO A 78 26.14 16.61 -5.72
CA PRO A 78 25.85 16.44 -7.12
C PRO A 78 24.44 15.82 -7.26
N PRO A 79 23.67 16.21 -8.29
CA PRO A 79 22.37 15.63 -8.54
C PRO A 79 22.52 14.11 -8.63
N VAL A 80 21.81 13.40 -7.76
CA VAL A 80 21.82 11.93 -7.71
C VAL A 80 21.40 11.41 -9.09
N ASP A 81 22.29 10.65 -9.72
CA ASP A 81 22.03 10.02 -11.00
C ASP A 81 20.85 9.04 -10.86
N PRO A 82 19.75 9.21 -11.63
CA PRO A 82 18.61 8.30 -11.62
C PRO A 82 19.00 6.83 -11.86
N SER A 83 20.11 6.57 -12.53
CA SER A 83 20.58 5.22 -12.81
C SER A 83 21.16 4.51 -11.58
N GLU A 84 21.62 5.24 -10.55
CA GLU A 84 22.02 4.65 -9.26
C GLU A 84 20.81 4.18 -8.45
N THR A 85 19.66 4.84 -8.57
CA THR A 85 18.41 4.39 -7.94
C THR A 85 17.78 3.16 -8.62
N GLN A 86 18.10 2.91 -9.90
CA GLN A 86 17.56 1.78 -10.65
C GLN A 86 18.35 0.48 -10.47
N LYS A 87 19.66 0.57 -10.19
CA LYS A 87 20.52 -0.61 -9.94
C LYS A 87 20.08 -1.44 -8.72
N GLY A 88 19.24 -0.88 -7.86
CA GLY A 88 18.72 -1.52 -6.66
C GLY A 88 17.25 -1.96 -6.73
N ALA A 89 16.56 -1.94 -7.88
CA ALA A 89 15.14 -2.34 -7.93
C ALA A 89 14.97 -3.76 -8.49
N SER A 90 14.52 -4.72 -7.67
CA SER A 90 14.09 -6.03 -8.18
C SER A 90 12.69 -5.89 -8.81
N LEU A 91 12.57 -6.41 -10.03
CA LEU A 91 11.30 -6.48 -10.74
C LEU A 91 10.54 -7.72 -10.26
N GLU A 92 9.47 -7.54 -9.51
CA GLU A 92 8.59 -8.64 -9.13
C GLU A 92 7.44 -8.74 -10.12
N VAL A 93 7.24 -9.93 -10.66
CA VAL A 93 6.19 -10.23 -11.64
C VAL A 93 5.16 -11.13 -10.99
N PHE A 94 3.92 -10.66 -10.92
CA PHE A 94 2.82 -11.43 -10.36
C PHE A 94 1.90 -11.94 -11.46
N LEU A 95 1.57 -13.23 -11.38
CA LEU A 95 0.59 -13.88 -12.24
C LEU A 95 -0.75 -13.89 -11.52
N ASP A 96 -1.78 -13.45 -12.23
CA ASP A 96 -3.17 -13.50 -11.78
C ASP A 96 -3.94 -14.40 -12.75
N PRO A 97 -4.41 -15.58 -12.31
CA PRO A 97 -5.17 -16.50 -13.16
C PRO A 97 -6.42 -15.86 -13.76
N ASN A 98 -7.10 -14.99 -13.00
CA ASN A 98 -8.30 -14.29 -13.47
C ASN A 98 -7.98 -13.23 -14.52
N ALA A 99 -6.76 -12.70 -14.54
CA ALA A 99 -6.36 -11.68 -15.51
C ALA A 99 -6.24 -12.24 -16.93
N VAL A 100 -5.83 -13.51 -17.08
CA VAL A 100 -5.60 -14.12 -18.41
C VAL A 100 -6.87 -14.14 -19.24
N ALA A 101 -8.01 -14.55 -18.64
CA ALA A 101 -9.30 -14.56 -19.32
C ALA A 101 -9.79 -13.15 -19.71
N GLN A 102 -9.29 -12.11 -19.05
CA GLN A 102 -9.68 -10.71 -19.24
C GLN A 102 -8.78 -9.93 -20.20
N LEU A 103 -7.71 -10.55 -20.72
CA LEU A 103 -6.80 -9.96 -21.71
C LEU A 103 -7.28 -10.16 -23.15
N ASP A 104 -8.24 -11.06 -23.39
CA ASP A 104 -8.77 -11.31 -24.73
C ASP A 104 -9.78 -10.23 -25.13
N LEU A 105 -9.29 -9.24 -25.89
CA LEU A 105 -10.07 -8.12 -26.41
C LEU A 105 -11.34 -8.54 -27.14
N LYS A 106 -11.32 -9.67 -27.85
CA LYS A 106 -12.46 -10.12 -28.67
C LYS A 106 -13.68 -10.50 -27.83
N LYS A 107 -13.50 -10.77 -26.53
CA LYS A 107 -14.59 -11.12 -25.60
C LYS A 107 -15.34 -9.90 -25.07
N PHE A 108 -14.82 -8.69 -25.27
CA PHE A 108 -15.36 -7.48 -24.64
C PHE A 108 -15.84 -6.49 -25.68
N LYS A 109 -17.08 -6.04 -25.54
CA LYS A 109 -17.66 -5.01 -26.41
C LYS A 109 -17.16 -3.63 -26.00
N GLU A 110 -16.79 -2.81 -26.98
CA GLU A 110 -16.54 -1.38 -26.76
C GLU A 110 -17.83 -0.69 -26.28
N LEU A 111 -17.70 0.19 -25.30
CA LEU A 111 -18.78 1.10 -24.92
C LEU A 111 -18.68 2.32 -25.84
N LYS A 112 -19.74 2.65 -26.55
CA LYS A 112 -19.71 3.76 -27.52
C LYS A 112 -20.14 5.06 -26.84
N SER A 113 -19.47 6.15 -27.22
CA SER A 113 -19.99 7.48 -26.89
C SER A 113 -21.30 7.69 -27.63
N PRO A 114 -22.30 8.36 -27.02
CA PRO A 114 -23.49 8.81 -27.73
C PRO A 114 -23.15 9.87 -28.80
N ARG A 115 -21.97 10.51 -28.72
CA ARG A 115 -21.49 11.46 -29.73
C ARG A 115 -20.89 10.75 -30.93
N GLY A 116 -21.09 11.35 -32.10
CA GLY A 116 -20.47 10.90 -33.34
C GLY A 116 -18.97 11.21 -33.39
N THR A 117 -18.36 10.95 -34.54
CA THR A 117 -16.93 11.22 -34.80
C THR A 117 -16.75 12.43 -35.72
N THR A 118 -17.75 13.32 -35.83
CA THR A 118 -17.65 14.48 -36.70
C THR A 118 -16.71 15.54 -36.11
N PRO A 119 -16.11 16.43 -36.93
CA PRO A 119 -15.29 17.53 -36.41
C PRO A 119 -16.03 18.43 -35.41
N ALA A 120 -17.35 18.58 -35.57
CA ALA A 120 -18.21 19.29 -34.63
C ALA A 120 -18.29 18.56 -33.28
N ASP A 121 -18.48 17.24 -33.30
CA ASP A 121 -18.50 16.41 -32.08
C ASP A 121 -17.18 16.51 -31.31
N VAL A 122 -16.05 16.47 -32.01
CA VAL A 122 -14.71 16.58 -31.41
C VAL A 122 -14.51 17.97 -30.78
N THR A 123 -15.01 19.02 -31.42
CA THR A 123 -14.93 20.39 -30.89
C THR A 123 -15.79 20.53 -29.63
N GLN A 124 -17.02 20.00 -29.66
CA GLN A 124 -17.90 20.00 -28.50
C GLN A 124 -17.30 19.20 -27.33
N ALA A 125 -16.68 18.04 -27.60
CA ALA A 125 -16.04 17.23 -26.56
C ALA A 125 -14.91 18.00 -25.84
N LYS A 126 -14.14 18.80 -26.58
CA LYS A 126 -13.10 19.66 -25.99
C LYS A 126 -13.71 20.80 -25.15
N GLN A 127 -14.79 21.42 -25.64
CA GLN A 127 -15.50 22.47 -24.91
C GLN A 127 -16.08 21.93 -23.61
N ASP A 128 -16.76 20.79 -23.66
CA ASP A 128 -17.35 20.14 -22.48
C ASP A 128 -16.27 19.73 -21.47
N ALA A 129 -15.14 19.21 -21.93
CA ALA A 129 -14.01 18.89 -21.05
C ALA A 129 -13.44 20.13 -20.36
N GLY A 130 -13.35 21.26 -21.07
CA GLY A 130 -12.97 22.54 -20.50
C GLY A 130 -14.00 23.05 -19.47
N GLN A 131 -15.28 23.00 -19.82
CA GLN A 131 -16.38 23.38 -18.94
C GLN A 131 -16.43 22.51 -17.68
N LEU A 132 -16.17 21.21 -17.79
CA LEU A 132 -16.09 20.30 -16.65
C LEU A 132 -15.02 20.75 -15.64
N LYS A 133 -13.84 21.15 -16.13
CA LYS A 133 -12.75 21.66 -15.26
C LYS A 133 -13.13 22.97 -14.58
N VAL A 134 -13.80 23.87 -15.30
CA VAL A 134 -14.30 25.15 -14.76
C VAL A 134 -15.34 24.88 -13.67
N MET A 135 -16.34 24.03 -13.95
CA MET A 135 -17.35 23.61 -12.95
C MET A 135 -16.73 22.93 -11.74
N ALA A 136 -15.64 22.17 -11.91
CA ALA A 136 -14.95 21.54 -10.80
C ALA A 136 -14.18 22.56 -9.94
N GLY A 137 -13.45 23.48 -10.58
CA GLY A 137 -12.55 24.42 -9.92
C GLY A 137 -13.23 25.63 -9.27
N ASP A 138 -14.45 25.97 -9.68
CA ASP A 138 -15.17 27.14 -9.18
C ASP A 138 -16.53 26.77 -8.56
N PRO A 139 -16.70 26.90 -7.23
CA PRO A 139 -17.97 26.66 -6.54
C PRO A 139 -19.13 27.59 -6.96
N LEU A 140 -18.86 28.71 -7.64
CA LEU A 140 -19.88 29.64 -8.10
C LEU A 140 -20.48 29.26 -9.45
N VAL A 141 -19.81 28.38 -10.21
CA VAL A 141 -20.29 27.94 -11.52
C VAL A 141 -21.36 26.86 -11.33
N PRO A 142 -22.57 27.03 -11.90
CA PRO A 142 -23.62 26.02 -11.82
C PRO A 142 -23.18 24.68 -12.39
N VAL A 143 -23.47 23.61 -11.67
CA VAL A 143 -23.13 22.24 -12.08
C VAL A 143 -24.14 21.76 -13.14
N ASP A 144 -23.66 21.48 -14.35
CA ASP A 144 -24.45 20.88 -15.43
C ASP A 144 -24.23 19.35 -15.51
N PRO A 145 -25.23 18.53 -15.12
CA PRO A 145 -25.15 17.08 -15.19
C PRO A 145 -25.01 16.54 -16.63
N ARG A 146 -25.46 17.28 -17.65
CA ARG A 146 -25.38 16.86 -19.06
C ARG A 146 -23.95 16.89 -19.55
N VAL A 147 -23.23 17.97 -19.25
CA VAL A 147 -21.80 18.11 -19.56
C VAL A 147 -21.00 17.03 -18.84
N ILE A 148 -21.27 16.81 -17.55
CA ILE A 148 -20.63 15.72 -16.77
C ILE A 148 -20.83 14.36 -17.46
N THR A 149 -22.09 14.05 -17.80
CA THR A 149 -22.44 12.77 -18.44
C THR A 149 -21.76 12.61 -19.79
N ALA A 150 -21.77 13.65 -20.63
CA ALA A 150 -21.18 13.61 -21.96
C ALA A 150 -19.66 13.40 -21.91
N VAL A 151 -18.96 14.08 -20.99
CA VAL A 151 -17.50 13.89 -20.82
C VAL A 151 -17.20 12.49 -20.30
N ILE A 152 -17.95 11.99 -19.30
CA ILE A 152 -17.73 10.64 -18.77
C ILE A 152 -17.99 9.58 -19.85
N ASP A 153 -19.06 9.70 -20.63
CA ASP A 153 -19.38 8.74 -21.70
C ASP A 153 -18.30 8.73 -22.80
N ASP A 154 -17.76 9.90 -23.19
CA ASP A 154 -16.63 9.98 -24.11
C ASP A 154 -15.37 9.31 -23.57
N VAL A 155 -15.08 9.53 -22.29
CA VAL A 155 -13.91 8.94 -21.64
C VAL A 155 -14.07 7.42 -21.54
N VAL A 156 -15.24 6.94 -21.14
CA VAL A 156 -15.56 5.51 -21.09
C VAL A 156 -15.39 4.86 -22.47
N ALA A 157 -15.80 5.56 -23.53
CA ALA A 157 -15.57 5.09 -24.89
C ALA A 157 -14.09 5.00 -25.23
N LYS A 158 -13.27 6.00 -24.87
CA LYS A 158 -11.81 5.96 -25.06
C LYS A 158 -11.14 4.84 -24.27
N LEU A 159 -11.55 4.60 -23.02
CA LEU A 159 -11.01 3.55 -22.16
C LEU A 159 -11.29 2.15 -22.72
N THR A 160 -12.46 1.94 -23.31
CA THR A 160 -12.90 0.63 -23.81
C THR A 160 -12.64 0.40 -25.29
N ASN A 161 -12.11 1.40 -26.00
CA ASN A 161 -11.75 1.28 -27.41
C ASN A 161 -10.59 0.29 -27.61
N HIS A 162 -10.81 -0.70 -28.46
CA HIS A 162 -9.89 -1.81 -28.71
C HIS A 162 -8.56 -1.32 -29.25
N LYS A 163 -8.57 -0.36 -30.18
CA LYS A 163 -7.34 0.20 -30.75
C LYS A 163 -6.46 0.88 -29.69
N ASN A 164 -7.08 1.65 -28.79
CA ASN A 164 -6.36 2.27 -27.67
C ASN A 164 -5.79 1.22 -26.69
N ILE A 165 -6.54 0.14 -26.45
CA ILE A 165 -6.10 -0.94 -25.58
C ILE A 165 -4.94 -1.74 -26.22
N GLU A 166 -5.03 -2.08 -27.50
CA GLU A 166 -3.97 -2.75 -28.25
C GLU A 166 -2.69 -1.93 -28.25
N ALA A 167 -2.80 -0.61 -28.50
CA ALA A 167 -1.68 0.32 -28.43
C ALA A 167 -0.99 0.34 -27.06
N ASN A 168 -1.73 0.08 -25.98
CA ASN A 168 -1.19 0.00 -24.62
C ASN A 168 -0.59 -1.38 -24.29
N LEU A 169 -1.10 -2.45 -24.88
CA LEU A 169 -0.59 -3.81 -24.67
C LEU A 169 0.70 -4.07 -25.45
N ASP A 170 0.78 -3.56 -26.68
CA ASP A 170 1.91 -3.75 -27.59
C ASP A 170 2.39 -2.41 -28.19
N PRO A 171 3.10 -1.58 -27.42
CA PRO A 171 3.58 -0.28 -27.89
C PRO A 171 4.72 -0.37 -28.91
N GLU A 172 5.44 -1.50 -28.96
CA GLU A 172 6.60 -1.71 -29.84
C GLU A 172 6.22 -2.40 -31.15
N GLY A 173 5.15 -3.18 -31.19
CA GLY A 173 4.73 -3.95 -32.36
C GLY A 173 4.20 -3.07 -33.49
N ALA A 174 2.90 -2.81 -33.53
CA ALA A 174 2.25 -2.14 -34.66
C ALA A 174 2.64 -0.66 -34.83
N LYS A 175 3.58 -0.12 -34.02
CA LYS A 175 3.93 1.30 -33.93
C LYS A 175 2.66 2.16 -33.84
N PRO A 176 1.84 1.97 -32.79
CA PRO A 176 0.58 2.68 -32.64
C PRO A 176 0.80 4.20 -32.73
N LYS A 177 -0.21 4.93 -33.21
CA LYS A 177 -0.10 6.40 -33.24
C LYS A 177 0.09 6.90 -31.80
N PRO A 178 0.92 7.95 -31.58
CA PRO A 178 1.15 8.48 -30.22
C PRO A 178 -0.14 8.82 -29.47
N GLU A 179 -1.17 9.24 -30.20
CA GLU A 179 -2.51 9.52 -29.67
C GLU A 179 -3.19 8.26 -29.10
N ASP A 180 -3.15 7.13 -29.82
CA ASP A 180 -3.76 5.87 -29.39
C ASP A 180 -3.03 5.31 -28.16
N ALA A 181 -1.69 5.43 -28.13
CA ALA A 181 -0.87 4.97 -27.02
C ALA A 181 -1.15 5.75 -25.72
N LYS A 182 -1.39 7.07 -25.82
CA LYS A 182 -1.69 7.93 -24.66
C LYS A 182 -3.18 8.00 -24.31
N ALA A 183 -4.06 7.55 -25.19
CA ALA A 183 -5.51 7.74 -25.04
C ALA A 183 -6.07 7.23 -23.71
N ILE A 184 -5.60 6.08 -23.22
CA ILE A 184 -6.04 5.52 -21.93
C ILE A 184 -5.55 6.36 -20.75
N GLN A 185 -4.30 6.81 -20.78
CA GLN A 185 -3.74 7.69 -19.75
C GLN A 185 -4.48 9.03 -19.71
N ASP A 186 -4.68 9.66 -20.88
CA ASP A 186 -5.38 10.94 -21.00
C ASP A 186 -6.85 10.81 -20.57
N ALA A 187 -7.50 9.70 -20.92
CA ALA A 187 -8.83 9.35 -20.49
C ALA A 187 -8.93 9.26 -18.96
N THR A 188 -8.05 8.48 -18.31
CA THR A 188 -8.01 8.38 -16.85
C THR A 188 -7.76 9.75 -16.21
N GLN A 189 -6.79 10.51 -16.70
CA GLN A 189 -6.46 11.83 -16.15
C GLN A 189 -7.62 12.82 -16.28
N SER A 190 -8.36 12.77 -17.40
CA SER A 190 -9.54 13.62 -17.64
C SER A 190 -10.66 13.40 -16.62
N LEU A 191 -10.72 12.24 -15.95
CA LEU A 191 -11.68 11.96 -14.87
C LEU A 191 -11.10 12.18 -13.48
N LEU A 192 -9.79 11.99 -13.30
CA LEU A 192 -9.12 12.25 -12.01
C LEU A 192 -8.95 13.75 -11.73
N GLU A 193 -8.61 14.54 -12.74
CA GLU A 193 -8.33 15.97 -12.56
C GLU A 193 -9.54 16.74 -11.98
N PRO A 194 -10.79 16.58 -12.48
CA PRO A 194 -11.96 17.22 -11.87
C PRO A 194 -12.19 16.82 -10.41
N ILE A 195 -11.85 15.58 -10.01
CA ILE A 195 -11.95 15.13 -8.61
C ILE A 195 -11.01 15.95 -7.72
N PHE A 196 -9.76 16.11 -8.15
CA PHE A 196 -8.76 16.84 -7.38
C PHE A 196 -9.03 18.34 -7.38
N LEU A 197 -9.42 18.92 -8.52
CA LEU A 197 -9.82 20.33 -8.61
C LEU A 197 -10.97 20.65 -7.67
N ALA A 198 -12.05 19.86 -7.73
CA ALA A 198 -13.22 20.09 -6.87
C ALA A 198 -12.89 19.90 -5.39
N ARG A 199 -11.96 19.00 -5.04
CA ARG A 199 -11.49 18.83 -3.65
C ARG A 199 -10.69 20.04 -3.18
N SER A 200 -9.76 20.53 -4.00
CA SER A 200 -8.98 21.73 -3.69
C SER A 200 -9.87 22.96 -3.52
N ALA A 201 -10.84 23.13 -4.43
CA ALA A 201 -11.81 24.22 -4.41
C ALA A 201 -12.92 24.05 -3.35
N LYS A 202 -12.97 22.92 -2.63
CA LYS A 202 -14.06 22.56 -1.71
C LYS A 202 -15.45 22.62 -2.36
N ASN A 203 -15.54 22.31 -3.66
CA ASN A 203 -16.79 22.34 -4.43
C ASN A 203 -17.62 21.07 -4.19
N VAL A 204 -18.34 21.03 -3.06
CA VAL A 204 -19.14 19.87 -2.63
C VAL A 204 -20.31 19.59 -3.59
N GLN A 205 -20.89 20.61 -4.20
CA GLN A 205 -22.02 20.46 -5.13
C GLN A 205 -21.58 19.71 -6.39
N PHE A 206 -20.48 20.13 -7.00
CA PHE A 206 -19.89 19.44 -8.15
C PHE A 206 -19.49 18.01 -7.78
N GLN A 207 -18.76 17.81 -6.67
CA GLN A 207 -18.34 16.48 -6.23
C GLN A 207 -19.51 15.51 -6.09
N THR A 208 -20.60 15.95 -5.48
CA THR A 208 -21.79 15.11 -5.27
C THR A 208 -22.38 14.64 -6.59
N GLN A 209 -22.57 15.55 -7.55
CA GLN A 209 -23.13 15.21 -8.86
C GLN A 209 -22.16 14.37 -9.71
N PHE A 210 -20.90 14.79 -9.77
CA PHE A 210 -19.86 14.11 -10.54
C PHE A 210 -19.64 12.69 -10.05
N ASN A 211 -19.50 12.49 -8.75
CA ASN A 211 -19.27 11.17 -8.16
C ASN A 211 -20.45 10.22 -8.34
N ARG A 212 -21.69 10.73 -8.27
CA ARG A 212 -22.90 9.95 -8.55
C ARG A 212 -22.92 9.43 -9.99
N ILE A 213 -22.65 10.32 -10.96
CA ILE A 213 -22.63 9.95 -12.38
C ILE A 213 -21.45 9.02 -12.68
N LEU A 214 -20.27 9.27 -12.10
CA LEU A 214 -19.11 8.38 -12.21
C LEU A 214 -19.43 6.96 -11.77
N ALA A 215 -20.05 6.78 -10.59
CA ALA A 215 -20.40 5.46 -10.08
C ALA A 215 -21.33 4.71 -11.04
N GLN A 216 -22.35 5.38 -11.58
CA GLN A 216 -23.30 4.80 -12.52
C GLN A 216 -22.65 4.41 -13.87
N ARG A 217 -21.74 5.25 -14.38
CA ARG A 217 -21.16 5.08 -15.72
C ARG A 217 -19.93 4.18 -15.74
N LEU A 218 -19.19 4.08 -14.64
CA LEU A 218 -18.01 3.23 -14.55
C LEU A 218 -18.32 1.78 -14.13
N GLU A 219 -19.48 1.52 -13.49
CA GLU A 219 -19.85 0.16 -13.11
C GLU A 219 -19.88 -0.83 -14.30
N PRO A 220 -20.43 -0.50 -15.49
CA PRO A 220 -20.33 -1.37 -16.67
C PRO A 220 -18.89 -1.62 -17.14
N VAL A 221 -17.98 -0.66 -16.93
CA VAL A 221 -16.57 -0.76 -17.33
C VAL A 221 -15.85 -1.85 -16.51
N LEU A 222 -16.29 -2.10 -15.27
CA LEU A 222 -15.76 -3.16 -14.40
C LEU A 222 -16.01 -4.57 -14.95
N LYS A 223 -16.83 -4.71 -15.99
CA LYS A 223 -17.11 -5.95 -16.74
C LYS A 223 -16.39 -6.03 -18.09
N ASN A 224 -15.49 -5.09 -18.42
CA ASN A 224 -14.84 -4.99 -19.73
C ASN A 224 -13.46 -5.70 -19.78
N HIS A 225 -12.54 -5.30 -20.66
CA HIS A 225 -11.15 -5.76 -20.69
C HIS A 225 -10.39 -5.34 -19.41
N LEU A 226 -9.31 -6.06 -19.06
CA LEU A 226 -8.52 -5.84 -17.85
C LEU A 226 -8.12 -4.37 -17.63
N ILE A 227 -7.57 -3.72 -18.66
CA ILE A 227 -7.09 -2.32 -18.57
C ILE A 227 -8.22 -1.36 -18.17
N PRO A 228 -9.35 -1.27 -18.91
CA PRO A 228 -10.48 -0.44 -18.51
C PRO A 228 -11.00 -0.73 -17.10
N ARG A 229 -11.07 -2.00 -16.68
CA ARG A 229 -11.53 -2.37 -15.32
C ARG A 229 -10.66 -1.75 -14.24
N ILE A 230 -9.33 -1.87 -14.39
CA ILE A 230 -8.37 -1.32 -13.43
C ILE A 230 -8.49 0.21 -13.39
N GLN A 231 -8.54 0.86 -14.56
CA GLN A 231 -8.67 2.32 -14.63
C GLN A 231 -9.98 2.83 -14.01
N ALA A 232 -11.10 2.17 -14.31
CA ALA A 232 -12.39 2.49 -13.71
C ALA A 232 -12.34 2.36 -12.18
N MET A 233 -11.74 1.29 -11.65
CA MET A 233 -11.61 1.11 -10.20
C MET A 233 -10.67 2.14 -9.56
N ILE A 234 -9.59 2.54 -10.25
CA ILE A 234 -8.72 3.65 -9.78
C ILE A 234 -9.53 4.94 -9.65
N ILE A 235 -10.29 5.31 -10.67
CA ILE A 235 -11.08 6.55 -10.69
C ILE A 235 -12.12 6.53 -9.56
N LEU A 236 -12.86 5.42 -9.42
CA LEU A 236 -13.82 5.23 -8.34
C LEU A 236 -13.13 5.33 -6.97
N ALA A 237 -12.00 4.65 -6.77
CA ALA A 237 -11.27 4.68 -5.52
C ALA A 237 -10.78 6.09 -5.15
N GLN A 238 -10.27 6.85 -6.13
CA GLN A 238 -9.75 8.21 -5.90
C GLN A 238 -10.84 9.25 -5.62
N SER A 239 -12.09 8.99 -6.07
CA SER A 239 -13.23 9.87 -5.79
C SER A 239 -13.55 9.99 -4.30
N GLY A 240 -13.26 8.96 -3.50
CA GLY A 240 -13.70 8.87 -2.11
C GLY A 240 -15.22 8.81 -1.96
N ASN A 241 -15.95 8.48 -3.03
CA ASN A 241 -17.42 8.49 -3.03
C ASN A 241 -18.01 7.34 -2.20
N VAL A 242 -18.89 7.68 -1.25
CA VAL A 242 -19.65 6.71 -0.46
C VAL A 242 -20.59 5.88 -1.32
N ASP A 243 -21.15 6.42 -2.42
CA ASP A 243 -22.07 5.64 -3.26
C ASP A 243 -21.38 4.46 -3.96
N ALA A 244 -20.05 4.55 -4.14
CA ALA A 244 -19.24 3.45 -4.68
C ALA A 244 -18.97 2.34 -3.66
N TYR A 245 -19.36 2.51 -2.39
CA TYR A 245 -19.18 1.51 -1.33
C TYR A 245 -19.67 0.11 -1.73
N LYS A 246 -20.89 0.02 -2.27
CA LYS A 246 -21.48 -1.26 -2.69
C LYS A 246 -20.71 -1.89 -3.85
N ILE A 247 -20.21 -1.05 -4.77
CA ILE A 247 -19.37 -1.49 -5.90
C ILE A 247 -18.06 -2.09 -5.36
N PHE A 248 -17.39 -1.41 -4.43
CA PHE A 248 -16.15 -1.93 -3.83
C PHE A 248 -16.37 -3.27 -3.14
N LEU A 249 -17.42 -3.42 -2.34
CA LEU A 249 -17.72 -4.70 -1.68
C LEU A 249 -18.06 -5.81 -2.67
N ALA A 250 -18.81 -5.50 -3.73
CA ALA A 250 -19.15 -6.48 -4.76
C ALA A 250 -17.89 -7.00 -5.45
N GLU A 251 -16.98 -6.10 -5.85
CA GLU A 251 -15.74 -6.48 -6.55
C GLU A 251 -14.71 -7.17 -5.66
N ILE A 252 -14.64 -6.80 -4.37
CA ILE A 252 -13.81 -7.51 -3.37
C ILE A 252 -14.25 -8.98 -3.24
N LYS A 253 -15.57 -9.20 -3.13
CA LYS A 253 -16.18 -10.52 -2.94
C LYS A 253 -16.22 -11.35 -4.23
N ASN A 254 -16.10 -10.72 -5.39
CA ASN A 254 -16.17 -11.38 -6.69
C ASN A 254 -14.99 -12.36 -6.88
N PRO A 255 -15.24 -13.68 -7.02
CA PRO A 255 -14.16 -14.67 -7.18
C PRO A 255 -13.46 -14.60 -8.55
N THR A 256 -14.15 -14.11 -9.59
CA THR A 256 -13.59 -14.00 -10.94
C THR A 256 -12.92 -12.66 -11.21
N GLN A 257 -12.96 -11.75 -10.24
CA GLN A 257 -12.32 -10.45 -10.37
C GLN A 257 -10.81 -10.57 -10.13
N THR A 258 -10.05 -9.76 -10.86
CA THR A 258 -8.59 -9.72 -10.70
C THR A 258 -8.20 -9.14 -9.36
N VAL A 259 -7.07 -9.61 -8.84
CA VAL A 259 -6.53 -9.15 -7.56
C VAL A 259 -6.17 -7.66 -7.62
N TRP A 260 -5.92 -7.12 -8.81
CA TRP A 260 -5.59 -5.71 -9.05
C TRP A 260 -6.79 -4.79 -8.95
N VAL A 261 -7.96 -5.22 -9.43
CA VAL A 261 -9.20 -4.49 -9.18
C VAL A 261 -9.55 -4.56 -7.67
N LYS A 262 -9.34 -5.71 -7.02
CA LYS A 262 -9.53 -5.83 -5.56
C LYS A 262 -8.61 -4.90 -4.77
N LEU A 263 -7.34 -4.78 -5.17
CA LEU A 263 -6.37 -3.85 -4.59
C LEU A 263 -6.91 -2.42 -4.58
N TRP A 264 -7.43 -1.95 -5.71
CA TRP A 264 -7.99 -0.61 -5.80
C TRP A 264 -9.34 -0.48 -5.09
N ALA A 265 -10.14 -1.53 -5.03
CA ALA A 265 -11.36 -1.54 -4.23
C ALA A 265 -11.06 -1.43 -2.72
N PHE A 266 -10.03 -2.10 -2.20
CA PHE A 266 -9.53 -1.90 -0.83
C PHE A 266 -9.12 -0.45 -0.61
N ARG A 267 -8.36 0.12 -1.57
CA ARG A 267 -7.97 1.53 -1.51
C ARG A 267 -9.19 2.46 -1.55
N GLY A 268 -10.24 2.11 -2.29
CA GLY A 268 -11.50 2.84 -2.34
C GLY A 268 -12.19 2.92 -0.98
N LEU A 269 -12.28 1.79 -0.26
CA LEU A 269 -12.80 1.77 1.12
C LEU A 269 -11.98 2.67 2.06
N THR A 270 -10.65 2.57 1.99
CA THR A 270 -9.73 3.44 2.73
C THR A 270 -9.97 4.92 2.42
N ASN A 271 -10.08 5.27 1.14
CA ASN A 271 -10.26 6.65 0.70
C ASN A 271 -11.63 7.21 1.11
N ILE A 272 -12.72 6.42 1.07
CA ILE A 272 -14.02 6.89 1.61
C ILE A 272 -13.85 7.31 3.06
N LYS A 273 -13.25 6.45 3.89
CA LYS A 273 -13.09 6.69 5.32
C LYS A 273 -12.14 7.86 5.62
N GLN A 274 -11.00 7.93 4.94
CA GLN A 274 -9.99 8.98 5.19
C GLN A 274 -10.40 10.35 4.63
N LEU A 275 -11.02 10.40 3.46
CA LEU A 275 -11.32 11.66 2.79
C LEU A 275 -12.68 12.24 3.17
N THR A 276 -13.65 11.38 3.49
CA THR A 276 -15.02 11.83 3.78
C THR A 276 -15.48 11.47 5.19
N ASN A 277 -14.96 10.38 5.76
CA ASN A 277 -15.40 9.83 7.04
C ASN A 277 -16.93 9.61 7.12
N LYS A 278 -17.57 9.27 6.00
CA LYS A 278 -19.04 9.14 5.86
C LYS A 278 -19.57 7.71 5.91
N LEU A 279 -18.73 6.70 6.17
CA LEU A 279 -19.23 5.34 6.39
C LEU A 279 -19.95 5.26 7.75
N SER A 280 -21.11 4.62 7.77
CA SER A 280 -21.77 4.26 9.03
C SER A 280 -21.03 3.10 9.71
N THR A 281 -21.20 2.94 11.03
CA THR A 281 -20.56 1.86 11.79
C THR A 281 -20.90 0.47 11.24
N SER A 282 -22.14 0.23 10.79
CA SER A 282 -22.51 -1.04 10.14
C SER A 282 -21.76 -1.25 8.83
N GLN A 283 -21.66 -0.22 7.99
CA GLN A 283 -20.89 -0.30 6.75
C GLN A 283 -19.40 -0.55 6.98
N GLU A 284 -18.83 0.03 8.04
CA GLU A 284 -17.44 -0.21 8.43
C GLU A 284 -17.22 -1.66 8.88
N MET A 285 -18.11 -2.21 9.69
CA MET A 285 -18.05 -3.61 10.12
C MET A 285 -18.20 -4.57 8.94
N ASP A 286 -19.18 -4.34 8.07
CA ASP A 286 -19.42 -5.17 6.88
C ASP A 286 -18.22 -5.14 5.92
N ALA A 287 -17.61 -3.96 5.75
CA ALA A 287 -16.41 -3.80 4.95
C ALA A 287 -15.21 -4.50 5.59
N ALA A 288 -14.98 -4.30 6.88
CA ALA A 288 -13.87 -4.92 7.58
C ALA A 288 -13.97 -6.45 7.56
N LYS A 289 -15.17 -6.99 7.75
CA LYS A 289 -15.43 -8.42 7.61
C LYS A 289 -15.15 -8.92 6.21
N ALA A 290 -15.66 -8.22 5.19
CA ALA A 290 -15.41 -8.61 3.80
C ALA A 290 -13.92 -8.61 3.45
N VAL A 291 -13.15 -7.63 3.93
CA VAL A 291 -11.70 -7.56 3.72
C VAL A 291 -11.00 -8.70 4.46
N SER A 292 -11.32 -8.90 5.75
CA SER A 292 -10.78 -9.99 6.57
C SER A 292 -11.04 -11.36 5.95
N ASP A 293 -12.28 -11.64 5.52
CA ASP A 293 -12.65 -12.91 4.88
C ASP A 293 -11.85 -13.18 3.61
N GLN A 294 -11.62 -12.14 2.80
CA GLN A 294 -10.83 -12.26 1.59
C GLN A 294 -9.35 -12.50 1.90
N LEU A 295 -8.79 -11.85 2.92
CA LEU A 295 -7.40 -12.09 3.34
C LEU A 295 -7.22 -13.51 3.87
N VAL A 296 -8.14 -14.02 4.69
CA VAL A 296 -8.12 -15.42 5.17
C VAL A 296 -8.20 -16.40 4.01
N LYS A 297 -9.12 -16.18 3.06
CA LYS A 297 -9.34 -17.10 1.93
C LYS A 297 -8.18 -17.10 0.94
N ASN A 298 -7.45 -15.99 0.82
CA ASN A 298 -6.48 -15.79 -0.26
C ASN A 298 -5.11 -15.36 0.27
N GLN A 299 -4.54 -16.17 1.18
CA GLN A 299 -3.21 -15.91 1.75
C GLN A 299 -2.10 -15.85 0.71
N GLU A 300 -2.29 -16.47 -0.46
CA GLU A 300 -1.33 -16.48 -1.58
C GLU A 300 -1.39 -15.22 -2.46
N TRP A 301 -2.27 -14.26 -2.17
CA TRP A 301 -2.32 -13.04 -2.96
C TRP A 301 -0.98 -12.30 -2.97
N PRO A 302 -0.65 -11.60 -4.08
CA PRO A 302 0.52 -10.74 -4.13
C PRO A 302 0.58 -9.79 -2.92
N TRP A 303 1.77 -9.61 -2.35
CA TRP A 303 1.96 -8.77 -1.16
C TRP A 303 1.38 -7.35 -1.29
N PRO A 304 1.34 -6.67 -2.46
CA PRO A 304 0.72 -5.34 -2.55
C PRO A 304 -0.79 -5.40 -2.30
N VAL A 305 -1.44 -6.49 -2.68
CA VAL A 305 -2.89 -6.71 -2.47
C VAL A 305 -3.15 -6.98 -1.00
N GLN A 306 -2.34 -7.84 -0.38
CA GLN A 306 -2.37 -8.10 1.07
C GLN A 306 -2.19 -6.81 1.87
N PHE A 307 -1.16 -6.03 1.52
CA PHE A 307 -0.87 -4.73 2.13
C PHE A 307 -2.06 -3.77 2.05
N ARG A 308 -2.71 -3.64 0.88
CA ARG A 308 -3.89 -2.76 0.75
C ARG A 308 -5.11 -3.28 1.52
N GLY A 309 -5.28 -4.59 1.64
CA GLY A 309 -6.30 -5.16 2.52
C GLY A 309 -6.05 -4.80 3.99
N LEU A 310 -4.81 -4.94 4.46
CA LEU A 310 -4.44 -4.57 5.84
C LEU A 310 -4.54 -3.07 6.10
N GLU A 311 -4.16 -2.22 5.13
CA GLU A 311 -4.35 -0.76 5.19
C GLU A 311 -5.84 -0.40 5.32
N ALA A 312 -6.72 -1.11 4.61
CA ALA A 312 -8.16 -0.95 4.74
C ALA A 312 -8.64 -1.35 6.14
N LEU A 313 -8.17 -2.47 6.70
CA LEU A 313 -8.48 -2.86 8.07
C LEU A 313 -7.99 -1.84 9.11
N ALA A 314 -6.77 -1.33 8.95
CA ALA A 314 -6.20 -0.27 9.80
C ALA A 314 -7.04 1.01 9.77
N THR A 315 -7.64 1.32 8.61
CA THR A 315 -8.45 2.52 8.42
C THR A 315 -9.89 2.34 8.91
N LEU A 316 -10.48 1.16 8.71
CA LEU A 316 -11.83 0.81 9.18
C LEU A 316 -11.89 0.61 10.69
N ARG A 317 -10.78 0.13 11.29
CA ARG A 317 -10.58 -0.01 12.75
C ARG A 317 -11.57 -0.93 13.45
N GLN A 318 -12.22 -1.85 12.73
CA GLN A 318 -13.14 -2.81 13.33
C GLN A 318 -12.40 -4.10 13.66
N GLY A 319 -12.30 -4.44 14.95
CA GLY A 319 -11.60 -5.65 15.41
C GLY A 319 -12.49 -6.88 15.64
N PHE A 320 -13.81 -6.70 15.81
CA PHE A 320 -14.79 -7.76 16.06
C PHE A 320 -16.13 -7.45 15.39
N LEU A 321 -16.98 -8.47 15.22
CA LEU A 321 -18.35 -8.30 14.74
C LEU A 321 -19.30 -8.14 15.93
N THR A 322 -20.25 -7.22 15.83
CA THR A 322 -21.30 -7.08 16.85
C THR A 322 -22.18 -8.32 16.98
N THR A 323 -22.32 -9.11 15.91
CA THR A 323 -23.06 -10.38 15.89
C THR A 323 -22.25 -11.57 16.43
N SER A 324 -20.92 -11.48 16.43
CA SER A 324 -20.02 -12.49 16.99
C SER A 324 -18.87 -11.81 17.75
N PRO A 325 -19.15 -11.14 18.88
CA PRO A 325 -18.12 -10.36 19.57
C PRO A 325 -17.04 -11.23 20.20
N LYS A 326 -17.31 -12.51 20.47
CA LYS A 326 -16.39 -13.38 21.20
C LYS A 326 -15.13 -13.78 20.42
N THR A 327 -15.12 -13.65 19.09
CA THR A 327 -14.10 -14.26 18.23
C THR A 327 -13.16 -13.27 17.55
N ALA A 328 -13.39 -11.95 17.69
CA ALA A 328 -12.51 -10.90 17.14
C ALA A 328 -11.92 -11.21 15.75
N ASP A 329 -12.75 -11.69 14.81
CA ASP A 329 -12.31 -12.34 13.55
C ASP A 329 -11.35 -11.49 12.72
N MET A 330 -11.60 -10.18 12.64
CA MET A 330 -10.75 -9.22 11.92
C MET A 330 -9.38 -9.11 12.61
N ALA A 331 -9.35 -8.98 13.94
CA ALA A 331 -8.09 -8.94 14.68
C ALA A 331 -7.34 -10.27 14.59
N ALA A 332 -8.05 -11.40 14.65
CA ALA A 332 -7.47 -12.73 14.45
C ALA A 332 -6.77 -12.85 13.09
N THR A 333 -7.44 -12.43 12.02
CA THR A 333 -6.90 -12.38 10.66
C THR A 333 -5.63 -11.54 10.61
N THR A 334 -5.69 -10.30 11.11
CA THR A 334 -4.54 -9.40 11.09
C THR A 334 -3.37 -9.92 11.92
N PHE A 335 -3.64 -10.57 13.06
CA PHE A 335 -2.62 -11.20 13.87
C PHE A 335 -1.92 -12.36 13.17
N GLN A 336 -2.66 -13.20 12.43
CA GLN A 336 -2.05 -14.25 11.60
C GLN A 336 -1.09 -13.67 10.56
N TYR A 337 -1.43 -12.54 9.93
CA TYR A 337 -0.53 -11.84 9.02
C TYR A 337 0.71 -11.27 9.73
N LEU A 338 0.57 -10.75 10.95
CA LEU A 338 1.70 -10.24 11.73
C LEU A 338 2.71 -11.33 12.10
N ILE A 339 2.22 -12.49 12.54
CA ILE A 339 3.07 -13.59 13.03
C ILE A 339 3.59 -14.52 11.93
N ASN A 340 3.10 -14.40 10.70
CA ASN A 340 3.59 -15.23 9.60
C ASN A 340 4.98 -14.74 9.14
N GLY A 341 6.02 -15.50 9.52
CA GLY A 341 7.42 -15.21 9.20
C GLY A 341 7.77 -15.23 7.72
N GLU A 342 6.95 -15.86 6.88
CA GLU A 342 7.16 -15.99 5.43
C GLU A 342 6.69 -14.75 4.67
N LEU A 343 5.81 -13.94 5.27
CA LEU A 343 5.31 -12.73 4.64
C LEU A 343 6.35 -11.61 4.62
N ARG A 344 6.25 -10.77 3.59
CA ARG A 344 7.04 -9.55 3.46
C ARG A 344 6.86 -8.63 4.67
N LYS A 345 7.96 -7.99 5.08
CA LYS A 345 7.98 -7.14 6.29
C LYS A 345 7.05 -5.94 6.17
N GLU A 346 6.82 -5.44 4.96
CA GLU A 346 5.83 -4.39 4.67
C GLU A 346 4.41 -4.83 5.04
N VAL A 347 4.06 -6.08 4.69
CA VAL A 347 2.74 -6.65 5.00
C VAL A 347 2.61 -6.86 6.50
N ARG A 348 3.63 -7.44 7.14
CA ARG A 348 3.63 -7.67 8.60
C ARG A 348 3.60 -6.37 9.40
N ALA A 349 4.30 -5.33 8.94
CA ALA A 349 4.30 -4.02 9.58
C ALA A 349 2.92 -3.35 9.47
N GLU A 350 2.29 -3.41 8.30
CA GLU A 350 0.92 -2.93 8.13
C GLU A 350 -0.08 -3.73 8.97
N ALA A 351 0.14 -5.04 9.16
CA ALA A 351 -0.66 -5.86 10.07
C ALA A 351 -0.50 -5.42 11.54
N ALA A 352 0.73 -5.15 11.99
CA ALA A 352 0.97 -4.58 13.32
C ALA A 352 0.22 -3.25 13.49
N LEU A 353 0.34 -2.34 12.52
CA LEU A 353 -0.38 -1.07 12.53
C LEU A 353 -1.90 -1.28 12.59
N ALA A 354 -2.44 -2.16 11.74
CA ALA A 354 -3.86 -2.45 11.72
C ALA A 354 -4.37 -2.94 13.08
N LEU A 355 -3.67 -3.89 13.71
CA LEU A 355 -3.99 -4.37 15.06
C LEU A 355 -3.95 -3.25 16.10
N GLY A 356 -2.94 -2.39 16.04
CA GLY A 356 -2.82 -1.25 16.95
C GLY A 356 -3.97 -0.26 16.82
N LEU A 357 -4.52 -0.08 15.61
CA LEU A 357 -5.59 0.89 15.37
C LEU A 357 -7.02 0.33 15.57
N MET A 358 -7.18 -1.00 15.61
CA MET A 358 -8.47 -1.66 15.77
C MET A 358 -9.12 -1.35 17.12
N GLN A 359 -10.42 -1.08 17.07
CA GLN A 359 -11.28 -0.94 18.24
C GLN A 359 -11.72 -2.33 18.69
N ILE A 360 -11.25 -2.70 19.87
CA ILE A 360 -11.58 -3.96 20.54
C ILE A 360 -12.05 -3.58 21.93
N THR A 361 -13.26 -4.01 22.26
CA THR A 361 -13.91 -3.65 23.52
C THR A 361 -14.00 -4.87 24.44
N THR A 362 -14.43 -4.66 25.68
CA THR A 362 -14.50 -5.70 26.73
C THR A 362 -15.48 -6.83 26.40
N VAL A 363 -16.29 -6.69 25.34
CA VAL A 363 -17.14 -7.75 24.79
C VAL A 363 -16.34 -8.92 24.21
N VAL A 364 -15.08 -8.70 23.84
CA VAL A 364 -14.16 -9.76 23.43
C VAL A 364 -13.48 -10.30 24.70
N PRO A 365 -13.87 -11.47 25.21
CA PRO A 365 -13.37 -11.96 26.47
C PRO A 365 -11.88 -12.30 26.35
N LYS A 366 -11.08 -11.85 27.32
CA LYS A 366 -9.65 -12.19 27.46
C LYS A 366 -8.81 -11.84 26.21
N TYR A 367 -9.16 -10.78 25.49
CA TYR A 367 -8.30 -10.29 24.42
C TYR A 367 -6.96 -9.79 24.98
N ASN A 368 -5.87 -10.32 24.45
CA ASN A 368 -4.53 -10.18 24.97
C ASN A 368 -3.71 -9.18 24.14
N VAL A 369 -3.83 -7.90 24.51
CA VAL A 369 -3.10 -6.80 23.88
C VAL A 369 -1.58 -6.98 24.01
N ALA A 370 -1.10 -7.55 25.12
CA ALA A 370 0.33 -7.79 25.34
C ALA A 370 0.92 -8.79 24.33
N THR A 371 0.14 -9.79 23.90
CA THR A 371 0.55 -10.74 22.85
C THR A 371 0.71 -10.07 21.48
N ALA A 372 -0.25 -9.20 21.10
CA ALA A 372 -0.13 -8.42 19.87
C ALA A 372 1.08 -7.47 19.91
N ALA A 373 1.30 -6.81 21.06
CA ALA A 373 2.45 -5.95 21.30
C ALA A 373 3.78 -6.72 21.24
N HIS A 374 3.86 -7.91 21.84
CA HIS A 374 5.04 -8.77 21.77
C HIS A 374 5.35 -9.19 20.32
N ALA A 375 4.35 -9.60 19.55
CA ALA A 375 4.52 -9.94 18.12
C ALA A 375 5.04 -8.74 17.29
N ALA A 376 4.52 -7.54 17.53
CA ALA A 376 5.00 -6.32 16.87
C ALA A 376 6.46 -6.00 17.25
N ALA A 377 6.85 -6.27 18.51
CA ALA A 377 8.23 -6.11 18.96
C ALA A 377 9.18 -7.16 18.36
N GLN A 378 8.72 -8.41 18.17
CA GLN A 378 9.48 -9.43 17.43
C GLN A 378 9.75 -8.97 15.99
N LEU A 379 8.72 -8.45 15.30
CA LEU A 379 8.88 -7.87 13.97
C LEU A 379 9.90 -6.73 13.97
N ALA A 380 9.87 -5.85 14.97
CA ALA A 380 10.83 -4.75 15.09
C ALA A 380 12.28 -5.25 15.19
N ALA A 381 12.53 -6.29 15.98
CA ALA A 381 13.84 -6.92 16.09
C ALA A 381 14.31 -7.50 14.74
N GLU A 382 13.42 -8.21 14.03
CA GLU A 382 13.76 -8.78 12.73
C GLU A 382 14.01 -7.70 11.64
N ILE A 383 13.30 -6.58 11.68
CA ILE A 383 13.55 -5.44 10.78
C ILE A 383 14.91 -4.82 11.11
N GLY A 384 15.22 -4.62 12.39
CA GLY A 384 16.51 -4.12 12.85
C GLY A 384 17.68 -5.00 12.39
N ASP A 385 17.55 -6.33 12.46
CA ASP A 385 18.54 -7.26 11.90
C ASP A 385 18.76 -7.06 10.41
N GLN A 386 17.68 -6.89 9.63
CA GLN A 386 17.77 -6.74 8.18
C GLN A 386 18.43 -5.42 7.80
N ILE A 387 18.17 -4.35 8.54
CA ILE A 387 18.87 -3.07 8.40
C ILE A 387 20.36 -3.28 8.67
N ALA A 388 20.70 -3.89 9.80
CA ALA A 388 22.10 -4.07 10.22
C ALA A 388 22.92 -4.92 9.23
N LYS A 389 22.29 -5.94 8.64
CA LYS A 389 22.91 -6.83 7.64
C LYS A 389 23.01 -6.19 6.26
N GLY A 390 22.00 -5.42 5.85
CA GLY A 390 21.85 -4.95 4.48
C GLY A 390 22.28 -3.50 4.22
N PHE A 391 22.58 -2.71 5.26
CA PHE A 391 22.83 -1.27 5.11
C PHE A 391 23.97 -0.93 4.14
N THR A 392 25.09 -1.65 4.23
CA THR A 392 26.26 -1.43 3.37
C THR A 392 26.01 -1.82 1.92
N GLU A 393 25.10 -2.77 1.67
CA GLU A 393 24.75 -3.25 0.33
C GLU A 393 23.68 -2.37 -0.33
N ASN A 394 22.67 -1.94 0.42
CA ASN A 394 21.55 -1.16 -0.10
C ASN A 394 21.01 -0.17 0.95
N LYS A 395 21.61 1.03 0.96
CA LYS A 395 21.21 2.12 1.87
C LYS A 395 19.74 2.53 1.72
N LEU A 396 19.20 2.54 0.50
CA LEU A 396 17.80 2.91 0.24
C LEU A 396 16.83 1.88 0.81
N TYR A 397 17.15 0.59 0.70
CA TYR A 397 16.36 -0.46 1.31
C TYR A 397 16.41 -0.38 2.85
N ALA A 398 17.60 -0.16 3.43
CA ALA A 398 17.73 0.07 4.87
C ALA A 398 16.92 1.31 5.33
N GLN A 399 16.92 2.40 4.55
CA GLN A 399 16.08 3.56 4.83
C GLN A 399 14.58 3.22 4.81
N LYS A 400 14.13 2.44 3.82
CA LYS A 400 12.75 1.94 3.76
C LYS A 400 12.39 1.09 4.97
N LEU A 401 13.29 0.21 5.42
CA LEU A 401 13.08 -0.60 6.62
C LEU A 401 13.00 0.29 7.88
N THR A 402 13.85 1.31 7.99
CA THR A 402 13.82 2.28 9.10
C THR A 402 12.50 3.05 9.14
N THR A 403 11.93 3.45 7.99
CA THR A 403 10.62 4.10 7.98
C THR A 403 9.49 3.17 8.42
N MET A 404 9.61 1.85 8.23
CA MET A 404 8.65 0.88 8.77
C MET A 404 8.72 0.78 10.30
N LEU A 405 9.92 0.84 10.89
CA LEU A 405 10.07 0.92 12.35
C LEU A 405 9.40 2.18 12.89
N MET A 406 9.73 3.34 12.32
CA MET A 406 9.24 4.64 12.78
C MET A 406 7.75 4.86 12.54
N GLY A 407 7.22 4.35 11.44
CA GLY A 407 5.83 4.50 11.03
C GLY A 407 4.96 3.39 11.61
N PRO A 408 4.61 2.37 10.83
CA PRO A 408 3.62 1.38 11.21
C PRO A 408 3.93 0.65 12.53
N VAL A 409 5.18 0.29 12.81
CA VAL A 409 5.52 -0.45 14.04
C VAL A 409 5.34 0.42 15.28
N LEU A 410 5.98 1.60 15.38
CA LEU A 410 5.80 2.47 16.54
C LEU A 410 4.36 3.00 16.66
N GLN A 411 3.70 3.34 15.55
CA GLN A 411 2.30 3.77 15.55
C GLN A 411 1.34 2.68 16.03
N ALA A 412 1.68 1.39 15.87
CA ALA A 412 0.88 0.30 16.44
C ALA A 412 0.79 0.40 17.98
N PHE A 413 1.85 0.88 18.65
CA PHE A 413 1.87 1.09 20.09
C PHE A 413 1.26 2.42 20.50
N GLU A 414 1.69 3.51 19.85
CA GLU A 414 1.33 4.88 20.23
C GLU A 414 -0.07 5.28 19.77
N GLY A 415 -0.55 4.67 18.69
CA GLY A 415 -1.79 5.05 18.02
C GLY A 415 -1.59 6.21 17.05
N ARG A 416 -2.71 6.80 16.63
CA ARG A 416 -2.72 7.99 15.78
C ARG A 416 -3.44 9.13 16.49
N ALA A 417 -2.87 10.33 16.37
CA ALA A 417 -3.48 11.55 16.89
C ALA A 417 -4.91 11.71 16.33
N GLY A 418 -5.85 12.09 17.20
CA GLY A 418 -7.27 12.25 16.84
C GLY A 418 -8.08 10.94 16.77
N LEU A 419 -7.44 9.77 16.85
CA LEU A 419 -8.13 8.48 16.88
C LEU A 419 -8.17 7.95 18.32
N ARG A 420 -9.32 8.14 18.98
CA ARG A 420 -9.57 7.60 20.33
C ARG A 420 -9.37 6.08 20.38
N GLU A 421 -8.79 5.59 21.47
CA GLU A 421 -8.54 4.14 21.70
C GLU A 421 -7.71 3.49 20.58
N SER A 422 -6.88 4.27 19.89
CA SER A 422 -5.91 3.75 18.94
C SER A 422 -4.54 3.61 19.59
N GLY A 423 -3.79 2.57 19.20
CA GLY A 423 -2.53 2.19 19.79
C GLY A 423 -2.71 1.15 20.89
N PHE A 424 -1.81 0.16 20.95
CA PHE A 424 -1.81 -0.85 22.03
C PHE A 424 -1.79 -0.19 23.42
N LEU A 425 -1.04 0.90 23.59
CA LEU A 425 -0.92 1.62 24.87
C LEU A 425 -2.19 2.32 25.32
N ASN A 426 -3.12 2.59 24.40
CA ASN A 426 -4.36 3.30 24.67
C ASN A 426 -5.58 2.37 24.58
N SER A 427 -5.35 1.05 24.52
CA SER A 427 -6.43 0.07 24.50
C SER A 427 -7.20 0.09 25.82
N PRO A 428 -8.55 0.14 25.78
CA PRO A 428 -9.37 0.09 27.00
C PRO A 428 -9.34 -1.27 27.69
N LEU A 429 -8.70 -2.26 27.08
CA LEU A 429 -8.57 -3.63 27.58
C LEU A 429 -7.35 -3.83 28.48
N LEU A 430 -6.43 -2.86 28.51
CA LEU A 430 -5.25 -2.93 29.36
C LEU A 430 -5.63 -2.68 30.82
N THR A 431 -5.38 -3.67 31.67
CA THR A 431 -5.45 -3.49 33.13
C THR A 431 -4.20 -2.75 33.65
N ASN A 432 -3.03 -3.05 33.07
CA ASN A 432 -1.78 -2.39 33.40
C ASN A 432 -1.04 -1.94 32.13
N LYS A 433 -0.85 -0.63 31.96
CA LYS A 433 -0.14 -0.07 30.82
C LYS A 433 1.32 -0.56 30.74
N ALA A 434 1.94 -0.90 31.87
CA ALA A 434 3.32 -1.39 31.94
C ALA A 434 3.53 -2.68 31.13
N ASP A 435 2.49 -3.51 31.00
CA ASP A 435 2.56 -4.78 30.24
C ASP A 435 2.83 -4.58 28.76
N VAL A 436 2.47 -3.41 28.21
CA VAL A 436 2.74 -3.01 26.83
C VAL A 436 3.88 -2.00 26.75
N GLN A 437 3.97 -1.07 27.69
CA GLN A 437 4.98 0.00 27.72
C GLN A 437 6.41 -0.56 27.65
N LYS A 438 6.67 -1.67 28.35
CA LYS A 438 7.98 -2.32 28.34
C LYS A 438 8.46 -2.71 26.93
N TYR A 439 7.55 -3.08 26.01
CA TYR A 439 7.91 -3.47 24.64
C TYR A 439 8.29 -2.25 23.79
N ILE A 440 7.51 -1.17 23.83
CA ILE A 440 7.85 0.05 23.09
C ILE A 440 9.15 0.68 23.61
N ASP A 441 9.38 0.66 24.93
CA ASP A 441 10.61 1.18 25.53
C ASP A 441 11.83 0.39 25.07
N ALA A 442 11.69 -0.92 24.84
CA ALA A 442 12.74 -1.76 24.28
C ALA A 442 12.96 -1.54 22.76
N ILE A 443 11.91 -1.19 22.01
CA ILE A 443 11.99 -0.92 20.56
C ILE A 443 12.61 0.46 20.25
N ARG A 444 12.35 1.47 21.10
CA ARG A 444 12.83 2.86 20.88
C ARG A 444 14.34 2.95 20.65
N PRO A 445 15.22 2.30 21.44
CA PRO A 445 16.67 2.29 21.19
C PRO A 445 17.06 1.69 19.84
N VAL A 446 16.41 0.61 19.40
CA VAL A 446 16.65 0.01 18.08
C VAL A 446 16.26 0.98 16.96
N THR A 447 15.10 1.63 17.10
CA THR A 447 14.62 2.59 16.11
C THR A 447 15.54 3.81 16.02
N LYS A 448 15.99 4.33 17.16
CA LYS A 448 16.96 5.44 17.22
C LYS A 448 18.27 5.05 16.53
N ALA A 449 18.84 3.90 16.86
CA ALA A 449 20.08 3.43 16.24
C ALA A 449 19.93 3.23 14.72
N ALA A 450 18.78 2.76 14.25
CA ALA A 450 18.49 2.63 12.81
C ALA A 450 18.38 3.99 12.10
N ILE A 451 17.78 4.99 12.74
CA ILE A 451 17.73 6.38 12.23
C ILE A 451 19.14 6.94 12.14
N ASP A 452 19.91 6.79 13.22
CA ASP A 452 21.27 7.28 13.30
C ASP A 452 22.13 6.61 12.21
N LEU A 453 22.01 5.30 11.99
CA LEU A 453 22.73 4.62 10.92
C LEU A 453 22.40 5.19 9.52
N VAL A 454 21.11 5.38 9.21
CA VAL A 454 20.68 5.81 7.87
C VAL A 454 20.95 7.30 7.60
N GLY A 455 20.73 8.15 8.60
CA GLY A 455 20.92 9.60 8.52
C GLY A 455 22.34 10.08 8.85
N GLY A 456 23.23 9.18 9.29
CA GLY A 456 24.55 9.52 9.78
C GLY A 456 25.60 9.84 8.73
N PRO A 457 26.70 10.53 9.12
CA PRO A 457 27.87 10.69 8.27
C PRO A 457 28.48 9.34 7.91
N ALA A 458 28.94 9.20 6.65
CA ALA A 458 29.48 7.93 6.13
C ALA A 458 30.66 7.40 6.96
N GLY A 459 31.52 8.28 7.49
CA GLY A 459 32.65 7.91 8.34
C GLY A 459 32.28 7.24 9.66
N GLN A 460 31.01 7.31 10.09
CA GLN A 460 30.51 6.69 11.31
C GLN A 460 29.63 5.45 11.04
N ALA A 461 29.44 5.06 9.78
CA ALA A 461 28.52 4.00 9.39
C ALA A 461 28.80 2.67 10.12
N LYS A 462 30.07 2.25 10.21
CA LYS A 462 30.45 1.01 10.90
C LYS A 462 30.07 1.04 12.38
N ALA A 463 30.50 2.08 13.09
CA ALA A 463 30.21 2.21 14.52
C ALA A 463 28.70 2.27 14.81
N ARG A 464 27.91 2.97 13.97
CA ARG A 464 26.45 3.01 14.09
C ARG A 464 25.78 1.67 13.75
N ASN A 465 26.37 0.90 12.83
CA ASN A 465 25.88 -0.44 12.50
C ASN A 465 26.15 -1.43 13.64
N ASP A 466 27.33 -1.34 14.26
CA ASP A 466 27.69 -2.13 15.45
C ASP A 466 26.76 -1.79 16.63
N GLU A 467 26.45 -0.50 16.83
CA GLU A 467 25.46 -0.07 17.82
C GLU A 467 24.07 -0.65 17.52
N LEU A 468 23.56 -0.52 16.28
CA LEU A 468 22.28 -1.10 15.90
C LEU A 468 22.24 -2.60 16.17
N THR A 469 23.30 -3.34 15.79
CA THR A 469 23.42 -4.78 16.04
C THR A 469 23.33 -5.10 17.53
N ALA A 470 24.04 -4.35 18.38
CA ALA A 470 23.98 -4.52 19.84
C ALA A 470 22.58 -4.23 20.40
N ARG A 471 21.90 -3.17 19.92
CA ARG A 471 20.52 -2.85 20.36
C ARG A 471 19.52 -3.92 19.93
N VAL A 472 19.67 -4.47 18.72
CA VAL A 472 18.80 -5.54 18.23
C VAL A 472 19.00 -6.82 19.05
N ALA A 473 20.24 -7.17 19.38
CA ALA A 473 20.53 -8.30 20.28
C ALA A 473 19.88 -8.11 21.66
N ALA A 474 20.02 -6.91 22.25
CA ALA A 474 19.40 -6.59 23.52
C ALA A 474 17.85 -6.67 23.47
N LEU A 475 17.24 -6.23 22.36
CA LEU A 475 15.78 -6.36 22.16
C LEU A 475 15.36 -7.83 22.09
N LYS A 476 16.08 -8.67 21.37
CA LYS A 476 15.78 -10.12 21.30
C LYS A 476 15.88 -10.80 22.66
N ASP A 477 16.95 -10.53 23.40
CA ASP A 477 17.13 -11.05 24.75
C ASP A 477 16.02 -10.59 25.70
N PHE A 478 15.61 -9.32 25.58
CA PHE A 478 14.48 -8.78 26.32
C PHE A 478 13.18 -9.53 25.97
N LEU A 479 12.89 -9.76 24.69
CA LEU A 479 11.67 -10.45 24.24
C LEU A 479 11.62 -11.91 24.67
N ALA A 480 12.78 -12.59 24.71
CA ALA A 480 12.88 -13.96 25.21
C ALA A 480 12.61 -14.04 26.72
N LYS A 481 13.05 -13.04 27.49
CA LYS A 481 12.85 -12.96 28.95
C LYS A 481 11.47 -12.44 29.36
N ASN A 482 10.75 -11.79 28.44
CA ASN A 482 9.46 -11.16 28.71
C ASN A 482 8.35 -11.67 27.76
N PRO A 483 8.08 -12.99 27.72
CA PRO A 483 6.93 -13.50 26.97
C PRO A 483 5.62 -12.97 27.56
N PRO A 484 4.54 -12.86 26.76
CA PRO A 484 3.21 -12.56 27.28
C PRO A 484 2.72 -13.72 28.15
N ALA A 485 1.80 -13.43 29.08
CA ALA A 485 1.25 -14.43 30.00
C ALA A 485 0.47 -15.56 29.30
N SER A 486 -0.06 -15.28 28.10
CA SER A 486 -0.66 -16.26 27.20
C SER A 486 -0.16 -16.01 25.79
N ALA A 487 0.09 -17.08 25.03
CA ALA A 487 0.46 -16.99 23.62
C ALA A 487 -0.75 -16.70 22.71
N GLU A 488 -1.97 -16.96 23.19
CA GLU A 488 -3.21 -16.74 22.44
C GLU A 488 -3.58 -15.25 22.39
N LEU A 489 -4.09 -14.79 21.25
CA LEU A 489 -4.62 -13.43 21.09
C LEU A 489 -5.92 -13.22 21.88
N PHE A 490 -6.76 -14.24 21.96
CA PHE A 490 -7.95 -14.32 22.81
C PHE A 490 -8.28 -15.81 22.97
N GLN A 491 -9.18 -16.16 23.88
CA GLN A 491 -9.49 -17.56 24.18
C GLN A 491 -9.92 -18.34 22.92
N GLY A 492 -9.12 -19.32 22.51
CA GLY A 492 -9.36 -20.13 21.31
C GLY A 492 -9.04 -19.43 19.98
N GLY A 493 -8.38 -18.27 20.04
CA GLY A 493 -7.91 -17.51 18.89
C GLY A 493 -6.53 -17.95 18.38
N PRO A 494 -5.99 -17.27 17.36
CA PRO A 494 -4.62 -17.52 16.90
C PRO A 494 -3.60 -17.21 18.00
N GLN A 495 -2.51 -17.97 18.00
CA GLN A 495 -1.46 -17.87 19.01
C GLN A 495 -0.10 -17.62 18.39
N LEU A 496 0.83 -17.03 19.16
CA LEU A 496 2.22 -16.93 18.78
C LEU A 496 2.78 -18.33 18.43
N PRO A 497 3.64 -18.43 17.39
CA PRO A 497 4.31 -19.69 17.10
C PRO A 497 5.15 -20.11 18.31
N ALA A 498 5.18 -21.41 18.59
CA ALA A 498 6.05 -21.95 19.63
C ALA A 498 7.50 -21.54 19.34
N PRO A 499 8.30 -21.17 20.36
CA PRO A 499 9.72 -20.95 20.15
C PRO A 499 10.29 -22.20 19.48
N ALA A 500 10.97 -22.05 18.35
CA ALA A 500 11.66 -23.16 17.72
C ALA A 500 12.57 -23.78 18.79
N ALA A 501 12.31 -25.03 19.17
CA ALA A 501 13.14 -25.73 20.13
C ALA A 501 14.58 -25.64 19.58
N ALA A 502 15.50 -25.11 20.40
CA ALA A 502 16.90 -25.12 20.05
C ALA A 502 17.24 -26.57 19.71
N VAL A 503 17.60 -26.82 18.44
CA VAL A 503 18.14 -28.11 18.02
C VAL A 503 19.44 -28.24 18.80
N ALA A 504 19.36 -28.90 19.97
CA ALA A 504 20.53 -29.37 20.67
C ALA A 504 21.31 -30.19 19.65
N GLY A 505 22.55 -29.77 19.38
CA GLY A 505 23.37 -30.41 18.37
C GLY A 505 23.49 -31.91 18.67
N ASP A 506 22.89 -32.73 17.82
CA ASP A 506 23.21 -34.14 17.73
C ASP A 506 24.60 -34.26 17.07
N ASP A 507 25.63 -33.97 17.86
CA ASP A 507 27.01 -34.38 17.63
C ASP A 507 27.28 -35.76 18.25
N GLN A 508 26.26 -36.62 18.31
CA GLN A 508 26.35 -38.01 18.75
C GLN A 508 25.60 -38.96 17.80
N ASN A 509 25.96 -38.96 16.52
CA ASN A 509 25.76 -40.16 15.70
C ASN A 509 26.78 -40.26 14.58
N LYS A 510 28.05 -40.31 14.97
CA LYS A 510 29.18 -40.62 14.08
C LYS A 510 30.07 -41.71 14.65
N ALA A 511 29.48 -42.76 15.21
CA ALA A 511 30.22 -43.96 15.58
C ALA A 511 29.28 -45.15 15.80
N GLU A 512 28.61 -45.65 14.75
CA GLU A 512 28.22 -47.08 14.65
C GLU A 512 27.50 -47.34 13.33
N GLN A 513 28.27 -47.60 12.26
CA GLN A 513 27.86 -48.49 11.17
C GLN A 513 29.09 -48.91 10.37
N LYS A 514 29.85 -49.82 10.97
CA LYS A 514 30.81 -50.70 10.28
C LYS A 514 30.43 -52.13 10.65
N GLY A 515 29.84 -52.90 9.73
CA GLY A 515 29.61 -54.32 9.98
C GLY A 515 28.62 -55.05 9.07
N GLN A 516 28.99 -55.27 7.79
CA GLN A 516 28.69 -56.46 6.97
C GLN A 516 27.21 -56.79 6.57
N PRO A 517 26.98 -57.71 5.60
CA PRO A 517 27.61 -57.87 4.29
C PRO A 517 26.59 -58.00 3.13
N LYS A 518 27.13 -57.88 1.91
CA LYS A 518 26.47 -58.16 0.61
C LYS A 518 25.89 -59.57 0.55
N GLU A 519 24.65 -59.69 0.10
CA GLU A 519 24.12 -60.93 -0.48
C GLU A 519 23.68 -60.67 -1.93
N LYS A 520 24.23 -61.49 -2.84
CA LYS A 520 23.92 -61.54 -4.28
C LYS A 520 22.71 -62.45 -4.48
N GLY A 521 21.81 -62.08 -5.37
CA GLY A 521 20.76 -62.95 -5.91
C GLY A 521 20.16 -62.35 -7.17
N ASP A 522 20.43 -63.01 -8.30
CA ASP A 522 20.21 -62.59 -9.69
C ASP A 522 18.76 -62.85 -10.19
N PRO A 523 18.41 -62.51 -11.45
CA PRO A 523 17.11 -61.93 -11.83
C PRO A 523 16.10 -62.94 -12.42
N VAL A 524 14.81 -62.56 -12.45
CA VAL A 524 13.78 -63.26 -13.24
C VAL A 524 12.90 -62.26 -14.01
N GLN A 525 13.13 -62.30 -15.33
CA GLN A 525 12.21 -62.26 -16.48
C GLN A 525 10.94 -61.39 -16.51
N ALA A 526 10.84 -60.72 -17.65
CA ALA A 526 9.67 -60.10 -18.24
C ALA A 526 8.52 -61.10 -18.49
N ASP A 527 7.29 -60.61 -18.40
CA ASP A 527 6.27 -61.01 -19.37
C ASP A 527 5.27 -59.89 -19.65
N ALA A 528 4.85 -59.82 -20.91
CA ALA A 528 3.97 -58.85 -21.50
C ALA A 528 2.59 -59.47 -21.75
N SER A 529 1.51 -58.76 -21.40
CA SER A 529 0.16 -59.04 -21.91
C SER A 529 -0.73 -57.83 -21.64
N LYS A 530 -0.99 -56.97 -22.63
CA LYS A 530 -2.17 -56.96 -23.53
C LYS A 530 -3.54 -57.05 -22.83
N GLY A 531 -4.21 -55.90 -22.73
CA GLY A 531 -5.34 -55.59 -23.61
C GLY A 531 -6.78 -55.70 -23.07
N ARG A 532 -7.52 -54.58 -23.28
CA ARG A 532 -9.00 -54.42 -23.44
C ARG A 532 -9.87 -54.68 -22.19
N GLY A 533 -10.97 -53.96 -21.96
CA GLY A 533 -11.71 -53.04 -22.81
C GLY A 533 -12.80 -52.29 -22.05
N LYS A 534 -13.45 -51.41 -22.81
CA LYS A 534 -14.58 -50.52 -22.48
C LYS A 534 -15.78 -51.23 -21.88
N GLN A 535 -16.54 -50.50 -21.05
CA GLN A 535 -17.93 -50.13 -21.35
C GLN A 535 -18.12 -48.65 -21.05
#